data_AF-A0A8B8PCP4-F1
#
_entry.id   AF-A0A8B8PCP4-F1
#
_cell.length_a   1.000
_cell.length_b   1.000
_cell.length_c   1.000
_cell.angle_alpha   90.00
_cell.angle_beta   90.00
_cell.angle_gamma   90.00
#
_symmetry.space_group_name_H-M   'P 1'
#
loop_
_entity.id
_entity.type
_entity.pdbx_description
1 polymer ?
#
loop_
_entity_poly.entity_id
_entity_poly.type
_entity_poly.pdbx_seq_one_letter_code
_entity_poly.pdbx_strand_id
1 'polypeptide(L)'
;MASSHCLTSSGSECNQRPGAVDERKRKRMESNRESARRSRMRKQKQVEDLLGQVSQLQNANSQIALGINATTQKYVEIESANNVLRAQWMELTDRLWSLNSVLQVVEAVSGLAVDIPEIPDPLMKPWQLPCPIQPITTSADMLQL
;
A
#
# COMPACT_ATOMS: atom_id res chain seq x y z
N MET A 1 -63.42 7.91 -10.09
CA MET A 1 -62.69 8.73 -11.08
C MET A 1 -61.21 8.41 -10.99
N ALA A 2 -60.67 7.71 -11.98
CA ALA A 2 -59.27 7.76 -12.42
C ALA A 2 -59.18 6.90 -13.70
N SER A 3 -59.14 7.59 -14.83
CA SER A 3 -59.04 7.01 -16.17
C SER A 3 -57.58 6.65 -16.43
N SER A 4 -57.26 5.35 -16.50
CA SER A 4 -55.96 4.90 -17.00
C SER A 4 -56.02 4.82 -18.52
N HIS A 5 -55.47 5.85 -19.16
CA HIS A 5 -55.23 5.88 -20.59
C HIS A 5 -54.23 4.78 -20.96
N CYS A 6 -54.72 3.74 -21.64
CA CYS A 6 -53.89 2.86 -22.45
C CYS A 6 -53.20 3.73 -23.51
N LEU A 7 -51.91 3.98 -23.35
CA LEU A 7 -51.07 4.56 -24.39
C LEU A 7 -51.05 3.58 -25.56
N THR A 8 -51.82 3.95 -26.57
CA THR A 8 -51.82 3.38 -27.90
C THR A 8 -50.44 3.60 -28.54
N SER A 9 -49.49 2.71 -28.27
CA SER A 9 -48.41 2.49 -29.24
C SER A 9 -49.05 1.73 -30.40
N SER A 10 -49.55 2.52 -31.36
CA SER A 10 -50.27 2.14 -32.57
C SER A 10 -49.89 0.75 -33.10
N GLY A 11 -50.66 -0.25 -32.68
CA GLY A 11 -50.65 -1.60 -33.23
C GLY A 11 -51.30 -1.55 -34.60
N SER A 12 -50.49 -1.26 -35.63
CA SER A 12 -50.91 -1.44 -37.03
C SER A 12 -50.89 -2.93 -37.38
N GLU A 13 -51.91 -3.65 -36.93
CA GLU A 13 -52.21 -5.02 -37.33
C GLU A 13 -53.62 -5.08 -37.94
N CYS A 14 -53.82 -4.50 -39.13
CA CYS A 14 -54.97 -4.88 -39.98
C CYS A 14 -54.78 -4.48 -41.47
N ASN A 15 -53.62 -4.76 -42.06
CA ASN A 15 -53.43 -5.03 -43.51
C ASN A 15 -51.92 -5.12 -43.83
N GLN A 16 -51.21 -6.04 -43.18
CA GLN A 16 -49.82 -6.31 -43.57
C GLN A 16 -49.86 -7.23 -44.78
N ARG A 17 -49.66 -6.68 -45.98
CA ARG A 17 -49.35 -7.51 -47.17
C ARG A 17 -48.23 -8.49 -46.78
N PRO A 18 -48.29 -9.78 -47.16
CA PRO A 18 -47.32 -10.79 -46.74
C PRO A 18 -45.85 -10.34 -46.85
N GLY A 19 -45.50 -9.57 -47.90
CA GLY A 19 -44.15 -9.02 -48.08
C GLY A 19 -43.66 -8.02 -47.02
N ALA A 20 -44.54 -7.32 -46.30
CA ALA A 20 -44.15 -6.36 -45.24
C ALA A 20 -43.71 -7.07 -43.95
N VAL A 21 -44.34 -8.22 -43.63
CA VAL A 21 -43.98 -9.06 -42.48
C VAL A 21 -42.60 -9.69 -42.71
N ASP A 22 -42.38 -10.22 -43.92
CA ASP A 22 -41.12 -10.84 -44.30
C ASP A 22 -39.96 -9.83 -44.28
N GLU A 23 -40.17 -8.61 -44.77
CA GLU A 23 -39.15 -7.57 -44.72
C GLU A 23 -38.84 -7.13 -43.28
N ARG A 24 -39.85 -7.04 -42.40
CA ARG A 24 -39.64 -6.77 -40.97
C ARG A 24 -38.84 -7.90 -40.30
N LYS A 25 -39.13 -9.15 -40.63
CA LYS A 25 -38.38 -10.32 -40.13
C LYS A 25 -36.94 -10.28 -40.62
N ARG A 26 -36.71 -10.01 -41.91
CA ARG A 26 -35.38 -9.86 -42.50
C ARG A 26 -34.56 -8.78 -41.78
N LYS A 27 -35.12 -7.58 -41.61
CA LYS A 27 -34.48 -6.48 -40.87
C LYS A 27 -34.18 -6.84 -39.41
N ARG A 28 -35.07 -7.56 -38.73
CA ARG A 28 -34.83 -8.04 -37.35
C ARG A 28 -33.68 -9.04 -37.28
N MET A 29 -33.58 -9.98 -38.22
CA MET A 29 -32.46 -10.92 -38.28
C MET A 29 -31.13 -10.20 -38.52
N GLU A 30 -31.11 -9.22 -39.42
CA GLU A 30 -29.91 -8.43 -39.71
C GLU A 30 -29.49 -7.57 -38.50
N SER A 31 -30.44 -6.89 -37.86
CA SER A 31 -30.20 -6.11 -36.65
C SER A 31 -29.76 -6.97 -35.46
N ASN A 32 -30.36 -8.14 -35.25
CA ASN A 32 -29.98 -9.06 -34.18
C ASN A 32 -28.58 -9.65 -34.42
N ARG A 33 -28.26 -9.99 -35.67
CA ARG A 33 -26.93 -10.45 -36.06
C ARG A 33 -25.88 -9.39 -35.74
N GLU A 34 -26.13 -8.15 -36.13
CA GLU A 34 -25.20 -7.05 -35.86
C GLU A 34 -25.11 -6.73 -34.36
N SER A 35 -26.22 -6.78 -33.60
CA SER A 35 -26.20 -6.55 -32.16
C SER A 35 -25.47 -7.67 -31.40
N ALA A 36 -25.64 -8.93 -31.80
CA ALA A 36 -24.89 -10.07 -31.27
C ALA A 36 -23.39 -9.92 -31.56
N ARG A 37 -23.01 -9.52 -32.79
CA ARG A 37 -21.62 -9.23 -33.15
C ARG A 37 -21.03 -8.12 -32.27
N ARG A 38 -21.72 -6.98 -32.14
CA ARG A 38 -21.29 -5.86 -31.27
C ARG A 38 -21.18 -6.26 -29.81
N SER A 39 -22.08 -7.10 -29.31
CA SER A 39 -22.03 -7.62 -27.94
C SER A 39 -20.78 -8.48 -27.73
N ARG A 40 -20.49 -9.40 -28.66
CA ARG A 40 -19.26 -10.22 -28.62
C ARG A 40 -18.00 -9.35 -28.65
N MET A 41 -17.93 -8.37 -29.56
CA MET A 41 -16.80 -7.45 -29.64
C MET A 41 -16.59 -6.64 -28.35
N ARG A 42 -17.68 -6.15 -27.73
CA ARG A 42 -17.59 -5.43 -26.45
C ARG A 42 -17.04 -6.33 -25.32
N LYS A 43 -17.54 -7.56 -25.21
CA LYS A 43 -17.04 -8.52 -24.22
C LYS A 43 -15.58 -8.90 -24.47
N GLN A 44 -15.19 -9.09 -25.73
CA GLN A 44 -13.80 -9.36 -26.10
C GLN A 44 -12.87 -8.23 -25.67
N LYS A 45 -13.23 -6.97 -25.99
CA LYS A 45 -12.48 -5.80 -25.54
C LYS A 45 -12.37 -5.73 -24.02
N GLN A 46 -13.46 -5.99 -23.29
CA GLN A 46 -13.43 -5.99 -21.83
C GLN A 46 -12.47 -7.04 -21.27
N VAL A 47 -12.41 -8.24 -21.86
CA VAL A 47 -11.47 -9.29 -21.46
C VAL A 47 -10.02 -8.86 -21.74
N GLU A 48 -9.75 -8.27 -22.90
CA GLU A 48 -8.43 -7.72 -23.25
C GLU A 48 -7.99 -6.62 -22.28
N ASP A 49 -8.89 -5.68 -21.96
CA ASP A 49 -8.64 -4.60 -21.01
C ASP A 49 -8.34 -5.15 -19.60
N LEU A 50 -9.05 -6.20 -19.16
CA LEU A 50 -8.80 -6.86 -17.88
C LEU A 50 -7.46 -7.61 -17.87
N LEU A 51 -7.09 -8.29 -18.96
CA LEU A 51 -5.79 -8.94 -19.08
C LEU A 51 -4.64 -7.92 -19.03
N GLY A 52 -4.83 -6.77 -19.68
CA GLY A 52 -3.89 -5.64 -19.59
C GLY A 52 -3.71 -5.16 -18.16
N GLN A 53 -4.81 -4.96 -17.42
CA GLN A 53 -4.75 -4.56 -16.01
C GLN A 53 -4.05 -5.61 -15.13
N VAL A 54 -4.33 -6.89 -15.32
CA VAL A 54 -3.66 -7.97 -14.58
C VAL A 54 -2.16 -7.93 -14.81
N SER A 55 -1.72 -7.80 -16.06
CA SER A 55 -0.28 -7.72 -16.38
C SER A 55 0.38 -6.48 -15.77
N GLN A 56 -0.28 -5.32 -15.82
CA GLN A 56 0.21 -4.10 -15.17
C GLN A 56 0.35 -4.26 -13.66
N LEU A 57 -0.66 -4.82 -12.99
CA LEU A 57 -0.64 -5.07 -11.55
C LEU A 57 0.42 -6.11 -11.16
N GLN A 58 0.62 -7.16 -11.96
CA GLN A 58 1.69 -8.14 -11.73
C GLN A 58 3.08 -7.49 -11.81
N ASN A 59 3.30 -6.62 -12.81
CA ASN A 59 4.55 -5.88 -12.95
C ASN A 59 4.77 -4.90 -11.78
N ALA A 60 3.72 -4.18 -11.37
CA ALA A 60 3.79 -3.26 -10.22
C ALA A 60 4.10 -4.02 -8.92
N ASN A 61 3.42 -5.15 -8.67
CA ASN A 61 3.68 -6.00 -7.51
C ASN A 61 5.12 -6.54 -7.50
N SER A 62 5.64 -6.96 -8.65
CA SER A 62 7.03 -7.41 -8.79
C SER A 62 8.03 -6.29 -8.43
N GLN A 63 7.80 -5.07 -8.93
CA GLN A 63 8.64 -3.92 -8.61
C GLN A 63 8.60 -3.55 -7.13
N ILE A 64 7.40 -3.57 -6.51
CA ILE A 64 7.25 -3.34 -5.07
C ILE A 64 8.02 -4.40 -4.27
N ALA A 65 7.90 -5.68 -4.64
CA ALA A 65 8.62 -6.76 -3.97
C ALA A 65 10.15 -6.60 -4.06
N LEU A 66 10.67 -6.18 -5.22
CA LEU A 66 12.08 -5.85 -5.39
C LEU A 66 12.50 -4.67 -4.50
N GLY A 67 11.67 -3.63 -4.42
CA GLY A 67 11.91 -2.46 -3.56
C GLY A 67 11.93 -2.81 -2.07
N ILE A 68 11.01 -3.68 -1.63
CA ILE A 68 10.98 -4.21 -0.26
C ILE A 68 12.28 -4.96 0.03
N ASN A 69 12.66 -5.92 -0.83
CA ASN A 69 13.87 -6.71 -0.64
C ASN A 69 15.14 -5.84 -0.54
N ALA A 70 15.28 -4.85 -1.43
CA ALA A 70 16.41 -3.92 -1.39
C ALA A 70 16.44 -3.09 -0.11
N THR A 71 15.27 -2.64 0.37
CA THR A 71 15.15 -1.87 1.62
C THR A 71 15.47 -2.74 2.83
N THR A 72 15.00 -3.98 2.86
CA THR A 72 15.30 -4.95 3.91
C THR A 72 16.80 -5.23 4.00
N GLN A 73 17.50 -5.40 2.87
CA GLN A 73 18.95 -5.59 2.86
C GLN A 73 19.69 -4.40 3.47
N LYS A 74 19.34 -3.17 3.06
CA LYS A 74 19.91 -1.95 3.64
C LYS A 74 19.63 -1.83 5.14
N TYR A 75 18.43 -2.21 5.58
CA TYR A 75 18.09 -2.21 7.00
C TYR A 75 18.97 -3.18 7.79
N VAL A 76 19.20 -4.40 7.28
CA VAL A 76 20.11 -5.38 7.90
C VAL A 76 21.54 -4.84 7.98
N GLU A 77 22.03 -4.18 6.93
CA GLU A 77 23.35 -3.53 6.94
C GLU A 77 23.45 -2.46 8.04
N ILE A 78 22.47 -1.57 8.13
CA ILE A 78 22.43 -0.51 9.15
C ILE A 78 22.35 -1.13 10.55
N GLU A 79 21.54 -2.16 10.76
CA GLU A 79 21.42 -2.80 12.06
C GLU A 79 22.71 -3.53 12.46
N SER A 80 23.44 -4.10 11.50
CA SER A 80 24.77 -4.67 11.76
C SER A 80 25.77 -3.59 12.22
N ALA A 81 25.77 -2.41 11.58
CA ALA A 81 26.61 -1.29 11.96
C ALA A 81 26.23 -0.75 13.35
N ASN A 82 24.93 -0.65 13.64
CA ASN A 82 24.44 -0.28 14.97
C ASN A 82 24.93 -1.25 16.05
N ASN A 83 24.92 -2.57 15.78
CA ASN A 83 25.42 -3.56 16.71
C ASN A 83 26.93 -3.42 16.98
N VAL A 84 27.72 -3.10 15.96
CA VAL A 84 29.16 -2.79 16.13
C VAL A 84 29.34 -1.56 17.02
N LEU A 85 28.59 -0.48 16.76
CA LEU A 85 28.66 0.74 17.58
C LEU A 85 28.25 0.50 19.03
N ARG A 86 27.20 -0.30 19.27
CA ARG A 86 26.78 -0.70 20.62
C ARG A 86 27.87 -1.50 21.33
N ALA A 87 28.52 -2.44 20.64
CA ALA A 87 29.62 -3.21 21.20
C ALA A 87 30.82 -2.32 21.59
N GLN A 88 31.21 -1.38 20.71
CA GLN A 88 32.26 -0.42 21.01
C GLN A 88 31.90 0.50 22.18
N TRP A 89 30.65 0.94 22.26
CA TRP A 89 30.17 1.74 23.38
C TRP A 89 30.23 0.99 24.71
N MET A 90 29.83 -0.29 24.72
CA MET A 90 29.94 -1.14 25.92
C MET A 90 31.40 -1.30 26.34
N GLU A 91 32.31 -1.60 25.40
CA GLU A 91 33.73 -1.74 25.69
C GLU A 91 34.34 -0.46 26.29
N LEU A 92 34.03 0.70 25.72
CA LEU A 92 34.53 1.98 26.22
C LEU A 92 33.97 2.30 27.61
N THR A 93 32.68 2.02 27.82
CA THR A 93 32.02 2.19 29.13
C THR A 93 32.67 1.29 30.18
N ASP A 94 32.89 0.01 29.87
CA ASP A 94 33.55 -0.93 30.78
C ASP A 94 34.98 -0.50 31.14
N ARG A 95 35.75 -0.04 30.14
CA ARG A 95 37.11 0.51 30.37
C ARG A 95 37.06 1.72 31.29
N LEU A 96 36.10 2.62 31.09
CA LEU A 96 35.94 3.81 31.92
C LEU A 96 35.53 3.44 33.35
N TRP A 97 34.61 2.49 33.55
CA TRP A 97 34.27 1.96 34.87
C TRP A 97 35.48 1.32 35.57
N SER A 98 36.29 0.57 34.84
CA SER A 98 37.53 0.00 35.38
C SER A 98 38.50 1.08 35.85
N LEU A 99 38.67 2.16 35.08
CA LEU A 99 39.52 3.29 35.45
C LEU A 99 38.96 4.04 36.67
N ASN A 100 37.66 4.30 36.68
CA ASN A 100 36.96 4.93 37.81
C ASN A 100 37.13 4.09 39.09
N SER A 101 37.03 2.77 38.99
CA SER A 101 37.27 1.87 40.13
C SER A 101 38.71 1.95 40.65
N VAL A 102 39.70 2.02 39.75
CA VAL A 102 41.12 2.23 40.15
C VAL A 102 41.30 3.59 40.84
N LEU A 103 40.66 4.65 40.33
CA LEU A 103 40.71 5.98 40.94
C LEU A 103 40.14 5.98 42.36
N GLN A 104 39.02 5.29 42.60
CA GLN A 104 38.45 5.13 43.96
C GLN A 104 39.43 4.44 44.92
N VAL A 105 40.17 3.42 44.45
CA VAL A 105 41.20 2.76 45.26
C VAL A 105 42.37 3.72 45.56
N VAL A 106 42.81 4.51 44.57
CA VAL A 106 43.89 5.49 44.75
C VAL A 106 43.48 6.60 45.72
N GLU A 107 42.24 7.10 45.63
CA GLU A 107 41.65 8.05 46.57
C GLU A 107 41.65 7.49 47.99
N ALA A 108 41.20 6.25 48.19
CA ALA A 108 41.17 5.59 49.48
C ALA A 108 42.58 5.41 50.11
N VAL A 109 43.60 5.20 49.29
CA VAL A 109 45.00 5.03 49.74
C VAL A 109 45.71 6.37 49.96
N SER A 110 45.44 7.36 49.10
CA SER A 110 46.19 8.64 49.05
C SER A 110 45.51 9.77 49.82
N GLY A 111 44.22 9.63 50.14
CA GLY A 111 43.41 10.65 50.82
C GLY A 111 43.06 11.87 49.93
N LEU A 112 43.31 11.79 48.62
CA LEU A 112 43.05 12.86 47.66
C LEU A 112 41.68 12.64 47.02
N ALA A 113 40.73 13.56 47.24
CA ALA A 113 39.38 13.43 46.71
C ALA A 113 39.36 13.49 45.17
N VAL A 114 38.80 12.48 44.50
CA VAL A 114 38.69 12.43 43.04
C VAL A 114 37.21 12.49 42.66
N ASP A 115 36.82 13.55 41.95
CA ASP A 115 35.44 13.73 41.49
C ASP A 115 35.19 12.85 40.26
N ILE A 116 34.51 11.72 40.45
CA ILE A 116 34.26 10.72 39.39
C ILE A 116 32.87 10.98 38.77
N PRO A 117 32.78 11.32 37.47
CA PRO A 117 31.50 11.53 36.81
C PRO A 117 30.64 10.27 36.74
N GLU A 118 29.36 10.36 37.11
CA GLU A 118 28.36 9.34 36.80
C GLU A 118 28.09 9.33 35.29
N ILE A 119 28.25 8.18 34.65
CA ILE A 119 27.97 8.01 33.23
C ILE A 119 26.49 7.61 33.10
N PRO A 120 25.63 8.45 32.48
CA PRO A 120 24.27 8.03 32.15
C PRO A 120 24.32 6.83 31.20
N ASP A 121 23.36 5.91 31.27
CA ASP A 121 23.21 4.81 30.31
C ASP A 121 22.25 5.21 29.16
N PRO A 122 22.75 5.76 28.04
CA PRO A 122 21.96 6.10 26.87
C PRO A 122 21.41 4.88 26.10
N LEU A 123 21.90 3.66 26.34
CA LEU A 123 21.46 2.47 25.62
C LEU A 123 20.21 1.81 26.22
N MET A 124 19.77 2.21 27.40
CA MET A 124 18.52 1.73 27.99
C MET A 124 17.26 2.35 27.34
N LYS A 125 17.41 3.41 26.53
CA LYS A 125 16.29 4.16 25.93
C LYS A 125 16.50 4.54 24.45
N PRO A 126 16.91 3.61 23.56
CA PRO A 126 17.25 3.92 22.17
C PRO A 126 16.06 4.42 21.34
N TRP A 127 14.82 4.25 21.84
CA TRP A 127 13.59 4.63 21.16
C TRP A 127 12.80 5.75 21.86
N GLN A 128 13.39 6.46 22.84
CA GLN A 128 12.76 7.65 23.39
C GLN A 128 12.99 8.84 22.45
N LEU A 129 12.16 8.92 21.41
CA LEU A 129 12.10 10.12 20.55
C LEU A 129 11.68 11.33 21.42
N PRO A 130 12.41 12.47 21.37
CA PRO A 130 12.06 13.68 22.12
C PRO A 130 10.71 14.32 21.74
N CYS A 131 9.99 13.74 20.78
CA CYS A 131 8.77 14.30 20.22
C CYS A 131 7.62 13.29 20.40
N PRO A 132 6.43 13.74 20.84
CA PRO A 132 5.27 12.86 20.85
C PRO A 132 4.98 12.39 19.43
N ILE A 133 4.83 11.08 19.24
CA ILE A 133 4.36 10.49 17.98
C ILE A 133 2.95 11.02 17.77
N GLN A 134 2.81 11.99 16.87
CA GLN A 134 1.48 12.43 16.47
C GLN A 134 0.82 11.28 15.73
N PRO A 135 -0.41 10.88 16.11
CA PRO A 135 -1.13 9.86 15.37
C PRO A 135 -1.26 10.33 13.93
N ILE A 136 -0.93 9.45 12.98
CA ILE A 136 -1.16 9.68 11.56
C ILE A 136 -2.68 9.76 11.39
N THR A 137 -3.20 10.98 11.37
CA THR A 137 -4.59 11.22 11.00
C THR A 137 -4.66 11.04 9.49
N THR A 138 -5.05 9.84 9.06
CA THR A 138 -5.52 9.65 7.70
C THR A 138 -6.76 10.51 7.54
N SER A 139 -6.60 11.70 6.92
CA SER A 139 -7.72 12.53 6.54
C SER A 139 -8.66 11.71 5.65
N ALA A 140 -9.91 11.58 6.08
CA ALA A 140 -10.96 10.83 5.40
C ALA A 140 -11.37 11.45 4.04
N ASP A 141 -10.80 12.60 3.67
CA ASP A 141 -11.18 13.36 2.47
C ASP A 141 -10.51 12.87 1.17
N MET A 142 -9.60 11.89 1.24
CA MET A 142 -8.95 11.34 0.03
C MET A 142 -9.79 10.31 -0.74
N LEU A 143 -11.01 9.99 -0.29
CA LEU A 143 -11.90 9.00 -0.91
C LEU A 143 -13.16 9.59 -1.53
N GLN A 144 -13.20 10.90 -1.80
CA GLN A 144 -14.24 11.47 -2.65
C GLN A 144 -13.76 11.48 -4.11
N LEU A 145 -13.99 10.35 -4.78
CA LEU A 145 -14.07 10.23 -6.25
C LEU A 145 -15.53 10.13 -6.67
#